data_AF-A0A5F5PZV3-F1
#
_entry.id   AF-A0A5F5PZV3-F1
#
_cell.length_a   1.000
_cell.length_b   1.000
_cell.length_c   1.000
_cell.angle_alpha   90.00
_cell.angle_beta   90.00
_cell.angle_gamma   90.00
#
_symmetry.space_group_name_H-M   'P 1'
#
loop_
_entity.id
_entity.type
_entity.pdbx_description
1 polymer ?
#
loop_
_entity_poly.entity_id
_entity_poly.type
_entity_poly.pdbx_seq_one_letter_code
_entity_poly.pdbx_strand_id
1 'polypeptide(L)'
;MAALTTVVVAAAATAVAGAVAGAGATPGTGVGAAPVPQQSDGCFGTSGGIRPFQLQNWKQKVSRTKKAEFIRTAEKFKNQVINIEKDKHSDFYNQKSDFRIEHGMLEELENKLINSRKAEIVEKLREMMEEIENAINTFKEEQRLIYEELIKEEKTTDNELSAISRKIDTWAMGNSETEKAFRATSSKVPVDKVTPSTLPEEVVDFEKFLQQTGGRQGGWDDYDHQNFVKVRNKHKGKPTFMGEVLEHLPGRTQDEVQQHEKWYQKFLALEERKKESIQNWKTKKQQKKEEIFKFKEKAENIPMLFHNKQENNQKQKEEQRKKQKLAVEAWKKQKSIEMSMKYASQLKEEEEKEKKQQKERQRQFKLKLLLESYTQQKKEQEEFLRLEKEIREKTEKAEKRKTAAEEISRFQERDLHKLELKILDRQSKEDEKAEKQRRLAKLKEKVENNVSRDPSRLYRPTKGWEERTKKIGPTGSGPLLHIPHRAIPTWRQGV
;
A
#
# COMPACT_ATOMS: atom_id res chain seq x y z
N MET A 1 34.41 -38.68 16.90
CA MET A 1 33.05 -38.68 17.48
C MET A 1 32.08 -38.80 16.30
N ALA A 2 31.97 -40.00 15.72
CA ALA A 2 30.99 -41.06 16.08
C ALA A 2 29.58 -40.70 15.59
N ALA A 3 28.78 -41.52 14.90
CA ALA A 3 28.93 -42.84 14.27
C ALA A 3 27.71 -42.97 13.32
N LEU A 4 27.89 -43.38 12.06
CA LEU A 4 27.43 -44.67 11.49
C LEU A 4 26.23 -45.35 12.17
N THR A 5 25.14 -45.57 11.40
CA THR A 5 24.41 -46.85 11.39
C THR A 5 23.60 -47.05 10.10
N THR A 6 23.88 -48.18 9.47
CA THR A 6 23.28 -48.86 8.31
C THR A 6 22.25 -49.91 8.72
N VAL A 7 21.21 -50.18 7.89
CA VAL A 7 20.51 -51.49 7.63
C VAL A 7 19.62 -51.23 6.37
N VAL A 8 19.79 -51.74 5.14
CA VAL A 8 19.79 -53.08 4.48
C VAL A 8 18.47 -53.87 4.57
N VAL A 9 17.84 -54.16 3.41
CA VAL A 9 17.17 -55.41 2.91
C VAL A 9 16.34 -54.99 1.67
N ALA A 10 16.76 -55.19 0.42
CA ALA A 10 16.73 -56.40 -0.43
C ALA A 10 15.34 -56.81 -0.98
N ALA A 11 15.19 -56.83 -2.31
CA ALA A 11 14.86 -58.00 -3.16
C ALA A 11 13.94 -57.73 -4.38
N ALA A 12 14.32 -58.39 -5.50
CA ALA A 12 13.58 -58.74 -6.73
C ALA A 12 13.25 -57.60 -7.72
N ALA A 13 13.90 -57.48 -8.90
CA ALA A 13 13.80 -58.32 -10.12
C ALA A 13 12.38 -58.20 -10.74
N THR A 14 12.14 -57.83 -12.00
CA THR A 14 12.83 -58.16 -13.26
C THR A 14 12.33 -57.21 -14.36
N ALA A 15 13.23 -56.71 -15.20
CA ALA A 15 12.91 -56.04 -16.46
C ALA A 15 12.79 -57.08 -17.59
N VAL A 16 11.78 -56.99 -18.47
CA VAL A 16 11.90 -57.49 -19.85
C VAL A 16 11.09 -56.62 -20.81
N ALA A 17 11.80 -56.12 -21.83
CA ALA A 17 11.31 -55.36 -22.97
C ALA A 17 10.54 -56.25 -23.96
N GLY A 18 9.44 -55.72 -24.52
CA GLY A 18 8.75 -56.32 -25.65
C GLY A 18 9.24 -55.72 -26.97
N ALA A 19 9.99 -56.50 -27.74
CA ALA A 19 10.25 -56.26 -29.15
C ALA A 19 9.92 -57.56 -29.91
N VAL A 20 8.98 -57.51 -30.86
CA VAL A 20 8.62 -58.64 -31.73
C VAL A 20 8.85 -58.23 -33.17
N ALA A 21 9.79 -58.92 -33.82
CA ALA A 21 9.97 -58.99 -35.25
C ALA A 21 10.41 -60.42 -35.62
N GLY A 22 9.92 -60.94 -36.75
CA GLY A 22 10.66 -61.92 -37.54
C GLY A 22 10.10 -63.35 -37.64
N ALA A 23 9.44 -63.60 -38.79
CA ALA A 23 9.47 -64.78 -39.66
C ALA A 23 10.33 -66.04 -39.31
N GLY A 24 9.81 -67.22 -39.71
CA GLY A 24 10.58 -68.19 -40.50
C GLY A 24 10.69 -69.66 -40.02
N ALA A 25 10.09 -70.55 -40.81
CA ALA A 25 10.55 -71.89 -41.23
C ALA A 25 10.47 -73.16 -40.33
N THR A 26 9.99 -74.22 -41.00
CA THR A 26 9.91 -75.70 -40.80
C THR A 26 11.28 -76.39 -40.56
N PRO A 27 11.46 -77.73 -40.30
CA PRO A 27 10.63 -78.89 -40.74
C PRO A 27 10.57 -80.21 -39.89
N GLY A 28 9.76 -81.16 -40.37
CA GLY A 28 9.92 -82.64 -40.29
C GLY A 28 9.31 -83.38 -39.09
N THR A 29 8.87 -84.64 -39.10
CA THR A 29 8.63 -85.72 -40.08
C THR A 29 7.88 -86.84 -39.30
N GLY A 30 6.97 -87.64 -39.89
CA GLY A 30 6.54 -88.89 -39.22
C GLY A 30 5.25 -89.62 -39.67
N VAL A 31 5.32 -90.29 -40.83
CA VAL A 31 4.82 -91.64 -41.24
C VAL A 31 3.53 -92.28 -40.62
N GLY A 32 2.66 -92.83 -41.50
CA GLY A 32 1.76 -93.98 -41.22
C GLY A 32 0.43 -93.93 -42.00
N ALA A 33 0.37 -94.41 -43.26
CA ALA A 33 -0.08 -95.74 -43.70
C ALA A 33 -1.62 -96.01 -43.61
N ALA A 34 -2.24 -96.28 -44.77
CA ALA A 34 -3.62 -96.72 -44.97
C ALA A 34 -3.86 -98.17 -44.48
N PRO A 35 -5.12 -98.64 -44.36
CA PRO A 35 -5.68 -99.40 -45.49
C PRO A 35 -7.21 -99.29 -45.73
N VAL A 36 -7.57 -99.83 -46.91
CA VAL A 36 -8.88 -100.09 -47.54
C VAL A 36 -9.69 -101.18 -46.79
N PRO A 37 -11.03 -101.27 -46.97
CA PRO A 37 -11.56 -102.45 -47.68
C PRO A 37 -12.74 -102.16 -48.66
N GLN A 38 -12.66 -102.78 -49.84
CA GLN A 38 -13.75 -103.33 -50.67
C GLN A 38 -14.40 -104.54 -49.95
N GLN A 39 -15.58 -105.12 -50.20
CA GLN A 39 -16.54 -105.22 -51.31
C GLN A 39 -17.77 -106.00 -50.76
N SER A 40 -18.94 -105.89 -51.40
CA SER A 40 -19.82 -107.02 -51.85
C SER A 40 -21.31 -106.64 -51.92
N ASP A 41 -21.75 -106.54 -53.18
CA ASP A 41 -22.96 -107.06 -53.84
C ASP A 41 -24.28 -107.30 -53.09
N GLY A 42 -25.37 -106.87 -53.74
CA GLY A 42 -26.74 -107.29 -53.40
C GLY A 42 -27.80 -106.50 -54.16
N CYS A 43 -27.90 -106.69 -55.48
CA CYS A 43 -29.01 -106.23 -56.31
C CYS A 43 -30.26 -107.07 -56.03
N PHE A 44 -31.39 -106.45 -55.68
CA PHE A 44 -32.74 -106.91 -56.09
C PHE A 44 -33.69 -105.71 -56.06
N GLY A 45 -34.23 -105.36 -57.23
CA GLY A 45 -35.29 -104.37 -57.36
C GLY A 45 -36.63 -104.93 -56.92
N THR A 46 -37.53 -104.05 -56.48
CA THR A 46 -38.97 -104.16 -56.73
C THR A 46 -39.70 -102.90 -56.31
N SER A 47 -40.49 -102.39 -57.26
CA SER A 47 -41.80 -101.74 -57.14
C SER A 47 -42.12 -100.85 -55.93
N GLY A 48 -42.58 -99.64 -56.27
CA GLY A 48 -43.88 -99.14 -55.85
C GLY A 48 -44.12 -99.03 -54.35
N GLY A 49 -44.00 -97.80 -53.83
CA GLY A 49 -44.62 -97.45 -52.56
C GLY A 49 -43.80 -96.44 -51.78
N ILE A 50 -44.16 -95.17 -51.92
CA ILE A 50 -43.72 -94.07 -51.05
C ILE A 50 -43.96 -94.50 -49.59
N ARG A 51 -42.89 -94.68 -48.79
CA ARG A 51 -43.00 -95.00 -47.36
C ARG A 51 -42.79 -93.72 -46.50
N PRO A 52 -43.74 -93.36 -45.62
CA PRO A 52 -43.70 -92.13 -44.79
C PRO A 52 -42.47 -91.96 -43.89
N PHE A 53 -41.78 -93.05 -43.55
CA PHE A 53 -40.69 -93.07 -42.57
C PHE A 53 -39.38 -92.42 -43.06
N GLN A 54 -39.04 -92.55 -44.36
CA GLN A 54 -37.86 -91.88 -44.95
C GLN A 54 -38.07 -90.37 -45.07
N LEU A 55 -39.29 -89.93 -45.40
CA LEU A 55 -39.65 -88.52 -45.45
C LEU A 55 -39.64 -87.89 -44.05
N GLN A 56 -40.09 -88.63 -43.02
CA GLN A 56 -40.01 -88.19 -41.62
C GLN A 56 -38.56 -88.05 -41.14
N ASN A 57 -37.69 -89.02 -41.46
CA ASN A 57 -36.27 -88.97 -41.10
C ASN A 57 -35.54 -87.82 -41.83
N TRP A 58 -35.81 -87.60 -43.12
CA TRP A 58 -35.30 -86.45 -43.87
C TRP A 58 -35.76 -85.12 -43.26
N LYS A 59 -37.05 -84.98 -42.94
CA LYS A 59 -37.59 -83.79 -42.26
C LYS A 59 -36.94 -83.56 -40.89
N GLN A 60 -36.68 -84.62 -40.13
CA GLN A 60 -36.00 -84.53 -38.84
C GLN A 60 -34.52 -84.15 -39.02
N LYS A 61 -33.83 -84.69 -40.04
CA LYS A 61 -32.45 -84.34 -40.38
C LYS A 61 -32.33 -82.87 -40.80
N VAL A 62 -33.21 -82.39 -41.69
CA VAL A 62 -33.28 -80.97 -42.09
C VAL A 62 -33.57 -80.08 -40.88
N SER A 63 -34.48 -80.51 -39.99
CA SER A 63 -34.77 -79.75 -38.75
C SER A 63 -33.59 -79.72 -37.80
N ARG A 64 -32.84 -80.83 -37.67
CA ARG A 64 -31.60 -80.91 -36.89
C ARG A 64 -30.49 -80.03 -37.48
N THR A 65 -30.33 -80.02 -38.81
CA THR A 65 -29.37 -79.14 -39.50
C THR A 65 -29.73 -77.67 -39.31
N LYS A 66 -31.01 -77.30 -39.51
CA LYS A 66 -31.51 -75.95 -39.24
C LYS A 66 -31.30 -75.53 -37.78
N LYS A 67 -31.54 -76.44 -36.83
CA LYS A 67 -31.28 -76.20 -35.41
C LYS A 67 -29.79 -76.02 -35.12
N ALA A 68 -28.91 -76.82 -35.73
CA ALA A 68 -27.46 -76.69 -35.58
C ALA A 68 -26.94 -75.39 -36.21
N GLU A 69 -27.48 -74.98 -37.36
CA GLU A 69 -27.19 -73.69 -37.98
C GLU A 69 -27.67 -72.53 -37.11
N PHE A 70 -28.86 -72.63 -36.52
CA PHE A 70 -29.36 -71.64 -35.57
C PHE A 70 -28.50 -71.54 -34.31
N ILE A 71 -28.01 -72.67 -33.78
CA ILE A 71 -27.08 -72.66 -32.64
C ILE A 71 -25.76 -72.00 -33.04
N ARG A 72 -25.24 -72.31 -34.24
CA ARG A 72 -24.00 -71.70 -34.75
C ARG A 72 -24.15 -70.18 -34.95
N THR A 73 -25.29 -69.70 -35.45
CA THR A 73 -25.54 -68.26 -35.59
C THR A 73 -25.76 -67.58 -34.23
N ALA A 74 -26.48 -68.22 -33.30
CA ALA A 74 -26.63 -67.73 -31.94
C ALA A 74 -25.28 -67.61 -31.21
N GLU A 75 -24.39 -68.59 -31.39
CA GLU A 75 -23.04 -68.57 -30.82
C GLU A 75 -22.15 -67.49 -31.45
N LYS A 76 -22.30 -67.25 -32.76
CA LYS A 76 -21.67 -66.11 -33.44
C LYS A 76 -22.14 -64.76 -32.87
N PHE A 77 -23.45 -64.59 -32.66
CA PHE A 77 -23.99 -63.36 -32.05
C PHE A 77 -23.54 -63.20 -30.59
N LYS A 78 -23.50 -64.29 -29.81
CA LYS A 78 -22.98 -64.28 -28.45
C LYS A 78 -21.51 -63.80 -28.42
N ASN A 79 -20.67 -64.33 -29.30
CA ASN A 79 -19.26 -63.91 -29.40
C ASN A 79 -19.14 -62.46 -29.86
N GLN A 80 -20.01 -62.00 -30.75
CA GLN A 80 -20.04 -60.60 -31.19
C GLN A 80 -20.40 -59.66 -30.03
N VAL A 81 -21.38 -60.01 -29.19
CA VAL A 81 -21.74 -59.23 -27.99
C VAL A 81 -20.57 -59.18 -27.01
N ILE A 82 -19.93 -60.32 -26.72
CA ILE A 82 -18.76 -60.38 -25.82
C ILE A 82 -17.63 -59.49 -26.33
N ASN A 83 -17.34 -59.50 -27.63
CA ASN A 83 -16.29 -58.66 -28.20
C ASN A 83 -16.65 -57.17 -28.09
N ILE A 84 -17.89 -56.79 -28.43
CA ILE A 84 -18.36 -55.40 -28.29
C ILE A 84 -18.29 -54.94 -26.83
N GLU A 85 -18.63 -55.80 -25.86
CA GLU A 85 -18.55 -55.48 -24.43
C GLU A 85 -17.10 -55.29 -23.96
N LYS A 86 -16.17 -56.12 -24.46
CA LYS A 86 -14.73 -55.99 -24.19
C LYS A 86 -14.14 -54.71 -24.80
N ASP A 87 -14.48 -54.43 -26.06
CA ASP A 87 -14.02 -53.23 -26.77
C ASP A 87 -14.52 -51.97 -26.05
N LYS A 88 -15.82 -51.93 -25.68
CA LYS A 88 -16.38 -50.82 -24.89
C LYS A 88 -15.72 -50.64 -23.53
N HIS A 89 -15.42 -51.73 -22.82
CA HIS A 89 -14.69 -51.64 -21.56
C HIS A 89 -13.29 -51.10 -21.78
N SER A 90 -12.56 -51.62 -22.77
CA SER A 90 -11.24 -51.14 -23.15
C SER A 90 -11.24 -49.64 -23.46
N ASP A 91 -12.19 -49.18 -24.28
CA ASP A 91 -12.35 -47.76 -24.61
C ASP A 91 -12.63 -46.91 -23.38
N PHE A 92 -13.51 -47.36 -22.47
CA PHE A 92 -13.78 -46.65 -21.22
C PHE A 92 -12.55 -46.60 -20.30
N TYR A 93 -11.77 -47.69 -20.23
CA TYR A 93 -10.53 -47.72 -19.45
C TYR A 93 -9.48 -46.76 -20.01
N ASN A 94 -9.32 -46.74 -21.33
CA ASN A 94 -8.41 -45.82 -22.02
C ASN A 94 -8.85 -44.38 -21.81
N GLN A 95 -10.12 -44.07 -22.06
CA GLN A 95 -10.68 -42.74 -21.84
C GLN A 95 -10.52 -42.28 -20.39
N LYS A 96 -10.78 -43.15 -19.40
CA LYS A 96 -10.56 -42.84 -17.98
C LYS A 96 -9.07 -42.64 -17.67
N SER A 97 -8.17 -43.31 -18.38
CA SER A 97 -6.73 -43.11 -18.27
C SER A 97 -6.29 -41.78 -18.85
N ASP A 98 -6.80 -41.42 -20.02
CA ASP A 98 -6.53 -40.14 -20.68
C ASP A 98 -6.98 -38.97 -19.80
N PHE A 99 -8.20 -39.04 -19.23
CA PHE A 99 -8.66 -38.04 -18.26
C PHE A 99 -7.76 -37.92 -17.02
N ARG A 100 -7.19 -39.02 -16.53
CA ARG A 100 -6.23 -38.96 -15.41
C ARG A 100 -4.95 -38.25 -15.80
N ILE A 101 -4.45 -38.50 -17.01
CA ILE A 101 -3.23 -37.85 -17.52
C ILE A 101 -3.48 -36.36 -17.72
N GLU A 102 -4.59 -36.00 -18.37
CA GLU A 102 -4.99 -34.59 -18.57
C GLU A 102 -5.15 -33.86 -17.25
N HIS A 103 -5.83 -34.47 -16.26
CA HIS A 103 -5.98 -33.88 -14.93
C HIS A 103 -4.62 -33.67 -14.25
N GLY A 104 -3.72 -34.66 -14.32
CA GLY A 104 -2.36 -34.54 -13.75
C GLY A 104 -1.55 -33.42 -14.41
N MET A 105 -1.65 -33.27 -15.73
CA MET A 105 -1.02 -32.15 -16.44
C MET A 105 -1.59 -30.79 -16.01
N LEU A 106 -2.90 -30.72 -15.79
CA LEU A 106 -3.58 -29.49 -15.38
C LEU A 106 -3.18 -29.08 -13.95
N GLU A 107 -3.08 -30.04 -13.04
CA GLU A 107 -2.56 -29.83 -11.67
C GLU A 107 -1.09 -29.39 -11.69
N GLU A 108 -0.26 -29.93 -12.59
CA GLU A 108 1.13 -29.50 -12.73
C GLU A 108 1.23 -28.05 -13.25
N LEU A 109 0.40 -27.68 -14.24
CA LEU A 109 0.34 -26.32 -14.77
C LEU A 109 -0.17 -25.32 -13.72
N GLU A 110 -1.18 -25.68 -12.96
CA GLU A 110 -1.68 -24.87 -11.84
C GLU A 110 -0.58 -24.65 -10.80
N ASN A 111 0.12 -25.71 -10.39
CA ASN A 111 1.22 -25.60 -9.45
C ASN A 111 2.36 -24.71 -9.98
N LYS A 112 2.70 -24.83 -11.27
CA LYS A 112 3.70 -23.95 -11.92
C LYS A 112 3.24 -22.49 -11.90
N LEU A 113 1.98 -22.21 -12.19
CA LEU A 113 1.43 -20.86 -12.18
C LEU A 113 1.42 -20.26 -10.78
N ILE A 114 0.99 -21.03 -9.76
CA ILE A 114 0.98 -20.60 -8.37
C ILE A 114 2.40 -20.32 -7.88
N ASN A 115 3.34 -21.21 -8.16
CA ASN A 115 4.74 -21.05 -7.75
C ASN A 115 5.42 -19.88 -8.47
N SER A 116 5.19 -19.71 -9.76
CA SER A 116 5.70 -18.57 -10.53
C SER A 116 5.16 -17.25 -9.99
N ARG A 117 3.85 -17.16 -9.75
CA ARG A 117 3.23 -15.96 -9.18
C ARG A 117 3.76 -15.66 -7.78
N LYS A 118 3.92 -16.70 -6.94
CA LYS A 118 4.50 -16.56 -5.60
C LYS A 118 5.94 -16.06 -5.67
N ALA A 119 6.76 -16.62 -6.57
CA ALA A 119 8.14 -16.20 -6.77
C ALA A 119 8.22 -14.73 -7.24
N GLU A 120 7.38 -14.32 -8.19
CA GLU A 120 7.34 -12.93 -8.69
C GLU A 120 6.97 -11.94 -7.58
N ILE A 121 6.00 -12.28 -6.71
CA ILE A 121 5.62 -11.43 -5.57
C ILE A 121 6.77 -11.33 -4.57
N VAL A 122 7.44 -12.45 -4.29
CA VAL A 122 8.60 -12.47 -3.37
C VAL A 122 9.76 -11.66 -3.92
N GLU A 123 10.02 -11.73 -5.23
CA GLU A 123 11.09 -10.95 -5.87
C GLU A 123 10.78 -9.44 -5.81
N LYS A 124 9.55 -9.03 -6.12
CA LYS A 124 9.12 -7.62 -5.97
C LYS A 124 9.26 -7.11 -4.54
N LEU A 125 8.95 -7.94 -3.53
CA LEU A 125 9.16 -7.59 -2.13
C LEU A 125 10.65 -7.47 -1.79
N ARG A 126 11.48 -8.36 -2.34
CA ARG A 126 12.94 -8.32 -2.16
C ARG A 126 13.53 -7.05 -2.78
N GLU A 127 13.15 -6.70 -4.00
CA GLU A 127 13.53 -5.46 -4.68
C GLU A 127 13.12 -4.23 -3.86
N MET A 128 11.87 -4.15 -3.40
CA MET A 128 11.42 -3.05 -2.55
C MET A 128 12.18 -2.94 -1.23
N MET A 129 12.50 -4.07 -0.59
CA MET A 129 13.32 -4.08 0.63
C MET A 129 14.73 -3.57 0.37
N GLU A 130 15.35 -3.97 -0.74
CA GLU A 130 16.68 -3.52 -1.15
C GLU A 130 16.69 -2.03 -1.50
N GLU A 131 15.67 -1.52 -2.19
CA GLU A 131 15.49 -0.09 -2.44
C GLU A 131 15.37 0.73 -1.14
N ILE A 132 14.57 0.25 -0.19
CA ILE A 132 14.41 0.90 1.12
C ILE A 132 15.72 0.88 1.89
N GLU A 133 16.43 -0.26 1.92
CA GLU A 133 17.71 -0.39 2.61
C GLU A 133 18.77 0.54 1.99
N ASN A 134 18.83 0.62 0.67
CA ASN A 134 19.70 1.55 -0.04
C ASN A 134 19.36 3.01 0.29
N ALA A 135 18.08 3.39 0.28
CA ALA A 135 17.65 4.74 0.65
C ALA A 135 17.97 5.09 2.12
N ILE A 136 17.85 4.13 3.04
CA ILE A 136 18.25 4.31 4.44
C ILE A 136 19.77 4.52 4.54
N ASN A 137 20.56 3.75 3.80
CA ASN A 137 22.01 3.85 3.81
C ASN A 137 22.50 5.16 3.19
N THR A 138 21.91 5.61 2.08
CA THR A 138 22.24 6.92 1.49
C THR A 138 21.88 8.06 2.44
N PHE A 139 20.69 8.01 3.05
CA PHE A 139 20.30 9.01 4.05
C PHE A 139 21.27 9.05 5.23
N LYS A 140 21.66 7.89 5.78
CA LYS A 140 22.64 7.83 6.88
C LYS A 140 23.98 8.43 6.48
N GLU A 141 24.44 8.18 5.25
CA GLU A 141 25.70 8.74 4.77
C GLU A 141 25.61 10.25 4.52
N GLU A 142 24.50 10.73 3.96
CA GLU A 142 24.22 12.17 3.83
C GLU A 142 24.22 12.86 5.20
N GLN A 143 23.57 12.26 6.21
CA GLN A 143 23.59 12.80 7.58
C GLN A 143 25.00 12.81 8.17
N ARG A 144 25.80 11.76 7.93
CA ARG A 144 27.21 11.70 8.37
C ARG A 144 28.01 12.85 7.73
N LEU A 145 27.86 13.08 6.44
CA LEU A 145 28.56 14.14 5.71
C LEU A 145 28.16 15.53 6.21
N ILE A 146 26.87 15.78 6.41
CA ILE A 146 26.38 17.04 6.98
C ILE A 146 26.97 17.28 8.37
N TYR A 147 26.98 16.25 9.21
CA TYR A 147 27.55 16.34 10.56
C TYR A 147 29.06 16.61 10.53
N GLU A 148 29.79 15.96 9.63
CA GLU A 148 31.23 16.20 9.47
C GLU A 148 31.52 17.63 8.99
N GLU A 149 30.73 18.16 8.07
CA GLU A 149 30.85 19.54 7.61
C GLU A 149 30.54 20.54 8.73
N LEU A 150 29.46 20.31 9.50
CA LEU A 150 29.14 21.14 10.66
C LEU A 150 30.26 21.14 11.71
N ILE A 151 30.91 19.99 11.96
CA ILE A 151 32.09 19.94 12.86
C ILE A 151 33.25 20.76 12.29
N LYS A 152 33.47 20.75 10.97
CA LYS A 152 34.53 21.56 10.34
C LYS A 152 34.21 23.05 10.45
N GLU A 153 32.97 23.44 10.23
CA GLU A 153 32.50 24.82 10.41
C GLU A 153 32.61 25.28 11.87
N GLU A 154 32.19 24.44 12.83
CA GLU A 154 32.34 24.69 14.27
C GLU A 154 33.81 24.92 14.63
N LYS A 155 34.72 24.04 14.20
CA LYS A 155 36.16 24.22 14.45
C LYS A 155 36.71 25.48 13.80
N THR A 156 36.24 25.83 12.60
CA THR A 156 36.72 27.03 11.89
C THR A 156 36.26 28.29 12.61
N THR A 157 34.99 28.35 12.98
CA THR A 157 34.43 29.48 13.74
C THR A 157 35.03 29.59 15.15
N ASP A 158 35.28 28.48 15.84
CA ASP A 158 35.97 28.47 17.13
C ASP A 158 37.42 28.98 17.02
N ASN A 159 38.13 28.62 15.95
CA ASN A 159 39.45 29.17 15.65
C ASN A 159 39.41 30.69 15.38
N GLU A 160 38.39 31.16 14.67
CA GLU A 160 38.17 32.59 14.42
C GLU A 160 37.85 33.34 15.72
N LEU A 161 36.95 32.80 16.56
CA LEU A 161 36.64 33.33 17.88
C LEU A 161 37.89 33.38 18.75
N SER A 162 38.68 32.32 18.78
CA SER A 162 39.97 32.27 19.50
C SER A 162 40.98 33.28 18.95
N ALA A 163 41.00 33.54 17.65
CA ALA A 163 41.84 34.58 17.06
C ALA A 163 41.38 35.99 17.45
N ILE A 164 40.07 36.23 17.49
CA ILE A 164 39.49 37.50 17.95
C ILE A 164 39.74 37.70 19.44
N SER A 165 39.53 36.66 20.27
CA SER A 165 39.81 36.70 21.70
C SER A 165 41.28 37.08 21.95
N ARG A 166 42.22 36.43 21.27
CA ARG A 166 43.65 36.78 21.36
C ARG A 166 43.95 38.22 20.95
N LYS A 167 43.25 38.77 19.95
CA LYS A 167 43.39 40.20 19.57
C LYS A 167 42.87 41.12 20.67
N ILE A 168 41.75 40.77 21.30
CA ILE A 168 41.19 41.52 22.44
C ILE A 168 42.17 41.50 23.62
N ASP A 169 42.72 40.32 23.96
CA ASP A 169 43.71 40.18 25.03
C ASP A 169 44.98 40.99 24.72
N THR A 170 45.41 41.00 23.45
CA THR A 170 46.55 41.82 23.00
C THR A 170 46.25 43.31 23.13
N TRP A 171 45.03 43.76 22.80
CA TRP A 171 44.63 45.16 23.01
C TRP A 171 44.58 45.52 24.50
N ALA A 172 44.11 44.62 25.35
CA ALA A 172 44.12 44.82 26.80
C ALA A 172 45.55 44.94 27.35
N MET A 173 46.49 44.13 26.86
CA MET A 173 47.91 44.16 27.27
C MET A 173 48.69 45.34 26.65
N GLY A 174 48.41 45.69 25.38
CA GLY A 174 49.05 46.78 24.65
C GLY A 174 48.75 48.17 25.23
N ASN A 175 47.60 48.33 25.90
CA ASN A 175 47.30 49.54 26.67
C ASN A 175 48.18 49.66 27.94
N SER A 176 48.70 48.55 28.49
CA SER A 176 49.59 48.57 29.67
C SER A 176 51.05 48.88 29.29
N GLU A 177 51.56 48.38 28.17
CA GLU A 177 52.93 48.67 27.72
C GLU A 177 53.07 50.08 27.15
N THR A 178 52.07 50.58 26.42
CA THR A 178 52.06 51.98 25.99
C THR A 178 51.92 52.93 27.19
N GLU A 179 51.08 52.62 28.19
CA GLU A 179 51.05 53.39 29.45
C GLU A 179 52.41 53.40 30.20
N LYS A 180 53.13 52.27 30.22
CA LYS A 180 54.45 52.19 30.86
C LYS A 180 55.54 52.91 30.06
N ALA A 181 55.50 52.87 28.73
CA ALA A 181 56.42 53.61 27.86
C ALA A 181 56.19 55.13 27.89
N PHE A 182 54.92 55.57 28.02
CA PHE A 182 54.57 56.98 28.22
C PHE A 182 54.93 57.49 29.63
N ARG A 183 54.95 56.63 30.66
CA ARG A 183 55.48 56.99 32.00
C ARG A 183 57.00 57.01 32.07
N ALA A 184 57.69 56.11 31.37
CA ALA A 184 59.15 56.01 31.43
C ALA A 184 59.88 57.19 30.75
N THR A 185 59.25 57.83 29.76
CA THR A 185 59.83 58.97 29.01
C THR A 185 59.39 60.34 29.54
N SER A 186 58.52 60.38 30.56
CA SER A 186 58.02 61.62 31.17
C SER A 186 58.42 61.69 32.65
N SER A 187 59.73 61.77 32.91
CA SER A 187 60.26 62.04 34.25
C SER A 187 61.23 63.21 34.23
N LYS A 188 60.66 64.41 34.08
CA LYS A 188 61.10 65.69 34.65
C LYS A 188 60.24 66.81 34.06
N VAL A 189 59.22 67.23 34.81
CA VAL A 189 58.80 68.63 35.10
C VAL A 189 57.43 68.54 35.79
N PRO A 190 57.19 69.24 36.92
CA PRO A 190 55.93 69.21 37.64
C PRO A 190 54.96 70.26 37.08
N VAL A 191 53.87 69.83 36.44
CA VAL A 191 52.76 70.72 36.07
C VAL A 191 51.43 69.97 36.22
N ASP A 192 50.64 70.51 37.14
CA ASP A 192 49.20 70.65 37.16
C ASP A 192 48.34 69.51 36.58
N LYS A 193 47.60 68.87 37.48
CA LYS A 193 46.53 67.94 37.13
C LYS A 193 45.36 68.73 36.54
N VAL A 194 44.78 68.10 35.51
CA VAL A 194 43.41 68.26 34.99
C VAL A 194 43.23 69.35 33.93
N THR A 195 43.24 68.93 32.66
CA THR A 195 42.05 68.84 31.79
C THR A 195 42.46 68.45 30.35
N PRO A 196 41.54 67.94 29.51
CA PRO A 196 40.52 66.94 29.78
C PRO A 196 40.46 65.89 28.65
N SER A 197 39.70 64.82 28.86
CA SER A 197 39.16 64.01 27.76
C SER A 197 38.55 64.92 26.68
N THR A 198 38.91 64.68 25.42
CA THR A 198 38.57 65.47 24.20
C THR A 198 37.08 65.46 23.82
N LEU A 199 36.19 65.12 24.75
CA LEU A 199 34.75 65.02 24.54
C LEU A 199 34.04 66.03 25.46
N PRO A 200 33.09 66.82 24.94
CA PRO A 200 32.29 67.71 25.77
C PRO A 200 31.64 66.93 26.92
N GLU A 201 31.66 67.49 28.11
CA GLU A 201 31.18 66.88 29.36
C GLU A 201 29.74 66.34 29.23
N GLU A 202 28.90 67.03 28.46
CA GLU A 202 27.52 66.66 28.17
C GLU A 202 27.37 65.37 27.34
N VAL A 203 28.39 65.01 26.54
CA VAL A 203 28.45 63.75 25.81
C VAL A 203 28.74 62.59 26.76
N VAL A 204 29.60 62.83 27.76
CA VAL A 204 29.96 61.86 28.80
C VAL A 204 28.78 61.63 29.75
N ASP A 205 28.04 62.69 30.10
CA ASP A 205 26.85 62.59 30.93
C ASP A 205 25.71 61.83 30.25
N PHE A 206 25.53 62.00 28.93
CA PHE A 206 24.59 61.21 28.14
C PHE A 206 24.99 59.73 28.09
N GLU A 207 26.29 59.43 27.96
CA GLU A 207 26.79 58.06 27.91
C GLU A 207 26.67 57.35 29.27
N LYS A 208 27.01 58.04 30.37
CA LYS A 208 26.77 57.55 31.73
C LYS A 208 25.29 57.31 32.00
N PHE A 209 24.41 58.19 31.53
CA PHE A 209 22.96 58.02 31.65
C PHE A 209 22.47 56.75 30.93
N LEU A 210 22.91 56.53 29.69
CA LEU A 210 22.57 55.31 28.93
C LEU A 210 23.05 54.03 29.61
N GLN A 211 24.26 54.04 30.17
CA GLN A 211 24.81 52.89 30.89
C GLN A 211 24.02 52.58 32.18
N GLN A 212 23.51 53.61 32.86
CA GLN A 212 22.73 53.46 34.10
C GLN A 212 21.26 53.06 33.86
N THR A 213 20.65 53.47 32.75
CA THR A 213 19.21 53.25 32.50
C THR A 213 18.91 52.10 31.54
N GLY A 214 19.85 51.18 31.29
CA GLY A 214 19.60 50.02 30.44
C GLY A 214 19.57 50.32 28.94
N GLY A 215 20.43 51.23 28.48
CA GLY A 215 20.66 51.48 27.06
C GLY A 215 19.64 52.45 26.41
N ARG A 216 19.56 52.40 25.08
CA ARG A 216 18.75 53.36 24.28
C ARG A 216 17.25 53.20 24.43
N GLN A 217 16.77 52.04 24.91
CA GLN A 217 15.36 51.78 25.13
C GLN A 217 14.93 51.83 26.60
N GLY A 218 15.82 52.21 27.53
CA GLY A 218 15.43 52.35 28.94
C GLY A 218 15.13 51.01 29.63
N GLY A 219 15.68 49.90 29.12
CA GLY A 219 15.36 48.54 29.59
C GLY A 219 14.03 47.96 29.09
N TRP A 220 13.34 48.64 28.16
CA TRP A 220 12.14 48.13 27.50
C TRP A 220 12.49 47.31 26.26
N ASP A 221 11.67 46.31 25.95
CA ASP A 221 11.78 45.54 24.71
C ASP A 221 11.49 46.42 23.48
N ASP A 222 12.07 46.07 22.33
CA ASP A 222 11.98 46.83 21.09
C ASP A 222 10.53 47.06 20.65
N TYR A 223 9.69 46.04 20.82
CA TYR A 223 8.27 46.08 20.47
C TYR A 223 7.50 47.07 21.37
N ASP A 224 7.68 46.95 22.69
CA ASP A 224 7.01 47.78 23.69
C ASP A 224 7.42 49.26 23.57
N HIS A 225 8.72 49.50 23.43
CA HIS A 225 9.27 50.85 23.26
C HIS A 225 8.76 51.51 21.97
N GLN A 226 8.69 50.78 20.86
CA GLN A 226 8.16 51.31 19.60
C GLN A 226 6.68 51.66 19.69
N ASN A 227 5.87 50.82 20.35
CA ASN A 227 4.45 51.11 20.55
C ASN A 227 4.24 52.33 21.45
N PHE A 228 4.99 52.44 22.54
CA PHE A 228 5.02 53.61 23.40
C PHE A 228 5.32 54.90 22.61
N VAL A 229 6.39 54.92 21.81
CA VAL A 229 6.77 56.09 21.00
C VAL A 229 5.70 56.43 19.95
N LYS A 230 5.09 55.42 19.31
CA LYS A 230 4.00 55.63 18.33
C LYS A 230 2.79 56.30 18.97
N VAL A 231 2.32 55.80 20.11
CA VAL A 231 1.16 56.36 20.82
C VAL A 231 1.50 57.75 21.36
N ARG A 232 2.75 58.00 21.77
CA ARG A 232 3.19 59.30 22.29
C ARG A 232 3.21 60.37 21.22
N ASN A 233 3.70 60.01 20.03
CA ASN A 233 3.71 60.90 18.87
C ASN A 233 2.30 61.26 18.40
N LYS A 234 1.33 60.34 18.53
CA LYS A 234 -0.08 60.63 18.26
C LYS A 234 -0.67 61.64 19.24
N HIS A 235 -0.38 61.51 20.53
CA HIS A 235 -0.97 62.35 21.60
C HIS A 235 -0.19 63.61 21.93
N LYS A 236 1.01 63.81 21.35
CA LYS A 236 1.90 64.96 21.60
C LYS A 236 2.10 65.28 23.10
N GLY A 237 2.17 64.25 23.94
CA GLY A 237 2.40 64.40 25.39
C GLY A 237 1.16 64.79 26.23
N LYS A 238 -0.06 64.67 25.70
CA LYS A 238 -1.28 64.88 26.48
C LYS A 238 -1.55 63.73 27.46
N PRO A 239 -2.13 63.97 28.65
CA PRO A 239 -2.41 62.92 29.66
C PRO A 239 -3.29 61.77 29.14
N THR A 240 -4.07 62.00 28.08
CA THR A 240 -4.90 61.00 27.38
C THR A 240 -4.08 59.86 26.77
N PHE A 241 -2.78 60.08 26.55
CA PHE A 241 -1.80 59.08 26.13
C PHE A 241 -1.76 57.84 27.04
N MET A 242 -1.91 58.02 28.36
CA MET A 242 -1.72 56.95 29.33
C MET A 242 -2.72 55.80 29.16
N GLY A 243 -3.96 56.11 28.77
CA GLY A 243 -5.00 55.09 28.52
C GLY A 243 -4.72 54.29 27.25
N GLU A 244 -4.36 54.95 26.14
CA GLU A 244 -4.12 54.29 24.86
C GLU A 244 -2.83 53.44 24.86
N VAL A 245 -1.82 53.81 25.66
CA VAL A 245 -0.61 52.98 25.83
C VAL A 245 -0.90 51.68 26.55
N LEU A 246 -1.75 51.71 27.58
CA LEU A 246 -2.11 50.51 28.33
C LEU A 246 -2.93 49.52 27.49
N GLU A 247 -3.74 50.01 26.55
CA GLU A 247 -4.44 49.15 25.58
C GLU A 247 -3.48 48.48 24.59
N HIS A 248 -2.38 49.15 24.23
CA HIS A 248 -1.39 48.63 23.28
C HIS A 248 -0.23 47.84 23.93
N LEU A 249 -0.12 47.87 25.26
CA LEU A 249 0.91 47.16 26.04
C LEU A 249 0.28 46.24 27.09
N PRO A 250 -0.30 45.10 26.68
CA PRO A 250 -0.88 44.13 27.62
C PRO A 250 0.23 43.53 28.50
N GLY A 251 0.22 43.88 29.78
CA GLY A 251 1.16 43.37 30.79
C GLY A 251 2.02 44.42 31.51
N ARG A 252 1.93 45.70 31.12
CA ARG A 252 2.65 46.80 31.79
C ARG A 252 1.72 47.58 32.71
N THR A 253 2.24 47.96 33.88
CA THR A 253 1.48 48.77 34.84
C THR A 253 1.49 50.25 34.45
N GLN A 254 0.46 51.00 34.86
CA GLN A 254 0.40 52.44 34.63
C GLN A 254 1.64 53.17 35.19
N ASP A 255 2.13 52.72 36.34
CA ASP A 255 3.30 53.30 36.99
C ASP A 255 4.59 53.06 36.20
N GLU A 256 4.76 51.89 35.59
CA GLU A 256 5.88 51.60 34.68
C GLU A 256 5.87 52.51 33.44
N VAL A 257 4.69 52.73 32.84
CA VAL A 257 4.53 53.64 31.70
C VAL A 257 4.88 55.09 32.10
N GLN A 258 4.49 55.52 33.31
CA GLN A 258 4.83 56.86 33.81
C GLN A 258 6.33 57.03 34.09
N GLN A 259 6.97 56.00 34.67
CA GLN A 259 8.42 56.00 34.89
C GLN A 259 9.17 56.06 33.56
N HIS A 260 8.68 55.32 32.55
CA HIS A 260 9.24 55.34 31.21
C HIS A 260 9.03 56.66 30.47
N GLU A 261 7.89 57.33 30.64
CA GLU A 261 7.70 58.69 30.11
C GLU A 261 8.65 59.70 30.76
N LYS A 262 8.83 59.63 32.09
CA LYS A 262 9.80 60.49 32.79
C LYS A 262 11.23 60.22 32.31
N TRP A 263 11.58 58.96 32.11
CA TRP A 263 12.86 58.56 31.53
C TRP A 263 13.03 59.09 30.10
N TYR A 264 12.01 58.92 29.24
CA TYR A 264 12.05 59.31 27.84
C TYR A 264 12.15 60.83 27.67
N GLN A 265 11.47 61.62 28.52
CA GLN A 265 11.65 63.07 28.57
C GLN A 265 13.08 63.47 28.93
N LYS A 266 13.68 62.80 29.94
CA LYS A 266 15.08 63.02 30.33
C LYS A 266 16.05 62.60 29.22
N PHE A 267 15.77 61.49 28.54
CA PHE A 267 16.54 61.02 27.39
C PHE A 267 16.55 62.04 26.25
N LEU A 268 15.38 62.58 25.87
CA LEU A 268 15.26 63.61 24.82
C LEU A 268 16.04 64.88 25.17
N ALA A 269 15.90 65.37 26.42
CA ALA A 269 16.62 66.56 26.88
C ALA A 269 18.14 66.38 26.85
N LEU A 270 18.65 65.19 27.21
CA LEU A 270 20.08 64.90 27.15
C LEU A 270 20.56 64.69 25.70
N GLU A 271 19.74 64.10 24.83
CA GLU A 271 20.06 63.97 23.41
C GLU A 271 20.14 65.34 22.71
N GLU A 272 19.24 66.26 23.05
CA GLU A 272 19.26 67.64 22.57
C GLU A 272 20.51 68.38 23.05
N ARG A 273 20.82 68.31 24.36
CA ARG A 273 22.03 68.90 24.93
C ARG A 273 23.31 68.35 24.28
N LYS A 274 23.36 67.05 23.98
CA LYS A 274 24.46 66.43 23.22
C LYS A 274 24.59 67.02 21.81
N LYS A 275 23.47 67.21 21.11
CA LYS A 275 23.45 67.80 19.75
C LYS A 275 23.92 69.24 19.77
N GLU A 276 23.44 70.04 20.73
CA GLU A 276 23.85 71.42 20.94
C GLU A 276 25.35 71.53 21.27
N SER A 277 25.86 70.68 22.16
CA SER A 277 27.28 70.60 22.51
C SER A 277 28.17 70.33 21.29
N ILE A 278 27.78 69.36 20.47
CA ILE A 278 28.50 68.99 19.25
C ILE A 278 28.45 70.12 18.21
N GLN A 279 27.31 70.80 18.07
CA GLN A 279 27.19 71.96 17.17
C GLN A 279 28.07 73.11 17.66
N ASN A 280 28.03 73.45 18.95
CA ASN A 280 28.87 74.48 19.56
C ASN A 280 30.36 74.17 19.43
N TRP A 281 30.76 72.90 19.57
CA TRP A 281 32.14 72.49 19.33
C TRP A 281 32.54 72.65 17.86
N LYS A 282 31.66 72.30 16.90
CA LYS A 282 31.90 72.47 15.46
C LYS A 282 32.05 73.94 15.08
N THR A 283 31.16 74.82 15.55
CA THR A 283 31.23 76.26 15.26
C THR A 283 32.47 76.89 15.88
N LYS A 284 32.81 76.54 17.11
CA LYS A 284 34.03 77.02 17.81
C LYS A 284 35.32 76.54 17.12
N LYS A 285 35.33 75.32 16.57
CA LYS A 285 36.45 74.79 15.78
C LYS A 285 36.62 75.51 14.44
N GLN A 286 35.51 75.85 13.79
CA GLN A 286 35.49 76.61 12.54
C GLN A 286 35.94 78.06 12.75
N GLN A 287 35.48 78.73 13.81
CA GLN A 287 35.92 80.07 14.19
C GLN A 287 37.42 80.13 14.46
N LYS A 288 37.97 79.16 15.20
CA LYS A 288 39.43 79.07 15.40
C LYS A 288 40.19 78.91 14.09
N LYS A 289 39.66 78.14 13.13
CA LYS A 289 40.28 77.98 11.80
C LYS A 289 40.27 79.30 11.01
N GLU A 290 39.20 80.08 11.10
CA GLU A 290 39.07 81.40 10.47
C GLU A 290 39.94 82.47 11.15
N GLU A 291 40.10 82.42 12.48
CA GLU A 291 41.03 83.29 13.22
C GLU A 291 42.48 83.00 12.85
N ILE A 292 42.86 81.71 12.74
CA ILE A 292 44.18 81.29 12.26
C ILE A 292 44.42 81.73 10.81
N PHE A 293 43.38 81.69 9.97
CA PHE A 293 43.44 82.17 8.59
C PHE A 293 43.67 83.70 8.54
N LYS A 294 42.94 84.47 9.36
CA LYS A 294 43.13 85.93 9.47
C LYS A 294 44.49 86.31 10.09
N PHE A 295 45.05 85.49 10.97
CA PHE A 295 46.39 85.70 11.53
C PHE A 295 47.49 85.44 10.48
N LYS A 296 47.30 84.45 9.61
CA LYS A 296 48.21 84.20 8.46
C LYS A 296 48.14 85.31 7.41
N GLU A 297 46.95 85.84 7.13
CA GLU A 297 46.76 86.95 6.19
C GLU A 297 47.35 88.27 6.70
N LYS A 298 47.32 88.50 8.03
CA LYS A 298 47.94 89.68 8.66
C LYS A 298 49.47 89.59 8.78
N ALA A 299 50.05 88.38 8.75
CA ALA A 299 51.50 88.17 8.81
C ALA A 299 52.21 88.37 7.45
N GLU A 300 51.47 88.36 6.33
CA GLU A 300 52.04 88.48 4.97
C GLU A 300 52.05 89.91 4.40
N ASN A 301 51.59 90.93 5.14
CA ASN A 301 51.59 92.33 4.69
C ASN A 301 52.65 93.20 5.40
N ILE A 302 53.90 93.16 4.91
CA ILE A 302 54.92 94.21 5.11
C ILE A 302 55.56 94.54 3.74
N PRO A 303 55.46 95.79 3.21
CA PRO A 303 55.99 96.14 1.90
C PRO A 303 57.39 96.77 1.94
N MET A 304 58.34 96.28 1.14
CA MET A 304 59.46 97.10 0.63
C MET A 304 59.98 96.68 -0.76
N LEU A 305 59.76 97.61 -1.71
CA LEU A 305 60.59 98.05 -2.85
C LEU A 305 61.93 97.33 -3.14
N PHE A 306 62.16 96.96 -4.42
CA PHE A 306 63.02 97.72 -5.35
C PHE A 306 62.99 97.15 -6.78
N HIS A 307 62.98 98.05 -7.76
CA HIS A 307 62.97 97.82 -9.21
C HIS A 307 64.28 97.22 -9.70
N ASN A 308 64.27 95.95 -10.16
CA ASN A 308 64.95 95.47 -11.38
C ASN A 308 64.57 94.00 -11.67
N LYS A 309 63.29 93.73 -11.96
CA LYS A 309 62.77 92.35 -11.98
C LYS A 309 61.61 92.19 -12.96
N GLN A 310 61.66 92.83 -14.14
CA GLN A 310 60.52 92.79 -15.06
C GLN A 310 60.50 91.51 -15.92
N GLU A 311 61.65 91.07 -16.46
CA GLU A 311 61.72 89.82 -17.25
C GLU A 311 61.59 88.54 -16.38
N ASN A 312 62.18 88.52 -15.19
CA ASN A 312 62.13 87.36 -14.31
C ASN A 312 60.76 87.21 -13.60
N ASN A 313 60.06 88.32 -13.28
CA ASN A 313 58.68 88.26 -12.78
C ASN A 313 57.68 87.83 -13.87
N GLN A 314 57.90 88.19 -15.13
CA GLN A 314 57.01 87.79 -16.23
C GLN A 314 57.10 86.28 -16.48
N LYS A 315 58.33 85.73 -16.50
CA LYS A 315 58.56 84.28 -16.57
C LYS A 315 58.01 83.55 -15.34
N GLN A 316 58.22 84.06 -14.12
CA GLN A 316 57.63 83.46 -12.91
C GLN A 316 56.10 83.50 -12.89
N LYS A 317 55.47 84.60 -13.37
CA LYS A 317 54.00 84.70 -13.49
C LYS A 317 53.46 83.77 -14.58
N GLU A 318 54.15 83.62 -15.70
CA GLU A 318 53.74 82.70 -16.76
C GLU A 318 53.90 81.23 -16.34
N GLU A 319 54.98 80.91 -15.64
CA GLU A 319 55.20 79.59 -15.06
C GLU A 319 54.17 79.28 -13.96
N GLN A 320 53.80 80.26 -13.13
CA GLN A 320 52.68 80.14 -12.18
C GLN A 320 51.35 79.92 -12.90
N ARG A 321 51.07 80.62 -14.01
CA ARG A 321 49.87 80.40 -14.82
C ARG A 321 49.84 79.00 -15.45
N LYS A 322 50.99 78.49 -15.91
CA LYS A 322 51.11 77.10 -16.41
C LYS A 322 50.88 76.09 -15.28
N LYS A 323 51.48 76.30 -14.10
CA LYS A 323 51.26 75.46 -12.90
C LYS A 323 49.79 75.48 -12.45
N GLN A 324 49.15 76.65 -12.45
CA GLN A 324 47.71 76.78 -12.13
C GLN A 324 46.82 76.09 -13.19
N LYS A 325 47.12 76.21 -14.48
CA LYS A 325 46.39 75.49 -15.53
C LYS A 325 46.52 73.98 -15.39
N LEU A 326 47.73 73.47 -15.15
CA LEU A 326 47.97 72.05 -14.90
C LEU A 326 47.27 71.57 -13.63
N ALA A 327 47.28 72.36 -12.56
CA ALA A 327 46.56 72.05 -11.32
C ALA A 327 45.04 71.98 -11.54
N VAL A 328 44.46 72.92 -12.32
CA VAL A 328 43.04 72.91 -12.67
C VAL A 328 42.68 71.74 -13.59
N GLU A 329 43.54 71.41 -14.55
CA GLU A 329 43.34 70.27 -15.45
C GLU A 329 43.45 68.94 -14.70
N ALA A 330 44.44 68.81 -13.80
CA ALA A 330 44.58 67.67 -12.90
C ALA A 330 43.36 67.55 -11.96
N TRP A 331 42.86 68.67 -11.42
CA TRP A 331 41.64 68.69 -10.60
C TRP A 331 40.40 68.28 -11.40
N LYS A 332 40.25 68.75 -12.64
CA LYS A 332 39.14 68.32 -13.53
C LYS A 332 39.22 66.83 -13.88
N LYS A 333 40.42 66.31 -14.17
CA LYS A 333 40.65 64.87 -14.38
C LYS A 333 40.33 64.06 -13.13
N GLN A 334 40.80 64.50 -11.96
CA GLN A 334 40.50 63.87 -10.68
C GLN A 334 39.00 63.87 -10.39
N LYS A 335 38.30 64.97 -10.66
CA LYS A 335 36.86 65.06 -10.46
C LYS A 335 36.08 64.19 -11.44
N SER A 336 36.54 64.09 -12.69
CA SER A 336 35.98 63.17 -13.68
C SER A 336 36.14 61.70 -13.26
N ILE A 337 37.32 61.33 -12.77
CA ILE A 337 37.60 59.99 -12.23
C ILE A 337 36.71 59.71 -11.01
N GLU A 338 36.60 60.65 -10.06
CA GLU A 338 35.75 60.49 -8.88
C GLU A 338 34.27 60.28 -9.25
N MET A 339 33.76 61.04 -10.22
CA MET A 339 32.38 60.88 -10.72
C MET A 339 32.19 59.54 -11.42
N SER A 340 33.14 59.13 -12.27
CA SER A 340 33.12 57.82 -12.93
C SER A 340 33.16 56.68 -11.92
N MET A 341 34.01 56.76 -10.88
CA MET A 341 34.07 55.77 -9.80
C MET A 341 32.75 55.72 -9.00
N LYS A 342 32.10 56.85 -8.74
CA LYS A 342 30.78 56.89 -8.08
C LYS A 342 29.70 56.23 -8.93
N TYR A 343 29.62 56.53 -10.22
CA TYR A 343 28.67 55.88 -11.13
C TYR A 343 28.93 54.38 -11.27
N ALA A 344 30.20 53.98 -11.40
CA ALA A 344 30.58 52.57 -11.44
C ALA A 344 30.24 51.84 -10.12
N SER A 345 30.40 52.50 -8.97
CA SER A 345 30.01 51.94 -7.67
C SER A 345 28.49 51.77 -7.54
N GLN A 346 27.71 52.75 -8.00
CA GLN A 346 26.24 52.69 -7.99
C GLN A 346 25.72 51.57 -8.89
N LEU A 347 26.27 51.41 -10.09
CA LEU A 347 25.91 50.31 -10.99
C LEU A 347 26.21 48.93 -10.39
N LYS A 348 27.37 48.77 -9.73
CA LYS A 348 27.70 47.52 -9.03
C LYS A 348 26.75 47.21 -7.87
N GLU A 349 26.38 48.24 -7.11
CA GLU A 349 25.43 48.08 -6.00
C GLU A 349 24.03 47.67 -6.51
N GLU A 350 23.58 48.27 -7.61
CA GLU A 350 22.29 47.94 -8.23
C GLU A 350 22.28 46.53 -8.80
N GLU A 351 23.34 46.12 -9.51
CA GLU A 351 23.51 44.76 -10.03
C GLU A 351 23.52 43.72 -8.90
N GLU A 352 24.15 44.04 -7.77
CA GLU A 352 24.17 43.16 -6.59
C GLU A 352 22.78 43.04 -5.95
N LYS A 353 22.02 44.14 -5.88
CA LYS A 353 20.62 44.14 -5.41
C LYS A 353 19.72 43.29 -6.31
N GLU A 354 19.84 43.43 -7.63
CA GLU A 354 19.09 42.60 -8.58
C GLU A 354 19.44 41.11 -8.45
N LYS A 355 20.72 40.78 -8.31
CA LYS A 355 21.17 39.39 -8.06
C LYS A 355 20.59 38.85 -6.74
N LYS A 356 20.55 39.65 -5.68
CA LYS A 356 19.92 39.26 -4.41
C LYS A 356 18.41 39.02 -4.58
N GLN A 357 17.70 39.90 -5.26
CA GLN A 357 16.28 39.72 -5.56
C GLN A 357 16.00 38.50 -6.43
N GLN A 358 16.83 38.23 -7.43
CA GLN A 358 16.70 37.02 -8.26
C GLN A 358 16.90 35.74 -7.44
N LYS A 359 17.93 35.70 -6.58
CA LYS A 359 18.15 34.56 -5.68
C LYS A 359 16.98 34.37 -4.72
N GLU A 360 16.41 35.45 -4.20
CA GLU A 360 15.24 35.40 -3.33
C GLU A 360 14.00 34.86 -4.08
N ARG A 361 13.73 35.35 -5.31
CA ARG A 361 12.67 34.79 -6.17
C ARG A 361 12.87 33.31 -6.47
N GLN A 362 14.11 32.88 -6.72
CA GLN A 362 14.42 31.47 -6.92
C GLN A 362 14.17 30.64 -5.65
N ARG A 363 14.53 31.15 -4.47
CA ARG A 363 14.25 30.49 -3.19
C ARG A 363 12.75 30.35 -2.95
N GLN A 364 11.99 31.43 -3.16
CA GLN A 364 10.53 31.42 -3.02
C GLN A 364 9.87 30.45 -4.01
N PHE A 365 10.34 30.40 -5.26
CA PHE A 365 9.84 29.45 -6.25
C PHE A 365 10.13 28.00 -5.86
N LYS A 366 11.37 27.70 -5.43
CA LYS A 366 11.74 26.36 -4.94
C LYS A 366 10.91 25.94 -3.74
N LEU A 367 10.69 26.85 -2.78
CA LEU A 367 9.87 26.58 -1.60
C LEU A 367 8.41 26.33 -1.99
N LYS A 368 7.86 27.13 -2.92
CA LYS A 368 6.50 26.93 -3.43
C LYS A 368 6.36 25.56 -4.09
N LEU A 369 7.32 25.16 -4.92
CA LEU A 369 7.32 23.86 -5.59
C LEU A 369 7.37 22.70 -4.59
N LEU A 370 8.20 22.81 -3.54
CA LEU A 370 8.29 21.81 -2.48
C LEU A 370 7.00 21.71 -1.66
N LEU A 371 6.37 22.84 -1.35
CA LEU A 371 5.08 22.85 -0.65
C LEU A 371 3.99 22.22 -1.52
N GLU A 372 3.96 22.56 -2.81
CA GLU A 372 3.00 21.99 -3.76
C GLU A 372 3.16 20.46 -3.87
N SER A 373 4.39 19.96 -4.02
CA SER A 373 4.64 18.51 -4.05
C SER A 373 4.25 17.82 -2.75
N TYR A 374 4.55 18.41 -1.59
CA TYR A 374 4.13 17.86 -0.29
C TYR A 374 2.60 17.84 -0.15
N THR A 375 1.91 18.90 -0.54
CA THR A 375 0.44 18.94 -0.51
C THR A 375 -0.18 17.93 -1.45
N GLN A 376 0.41 17.73 -2.63
CA GLN A 376 -0.05 16.74 -3.59
C GLN A 376 0.16 15.32 -3.08
N GLN A 377 1.35 15.01 -2.55
CA GLN A 377 1.63 13.72 -1.92
C GLN A 377 0.68 13.42 -0.77
N LYS A 378 0.37 14.41 0.08
CA LYS A 378 -0.60 14.24 1.17
C LYS A 378 -2.00 13.94 0.66
N LYS A 379 -2.46 14.63 -0.40
CA LYS A 379 -3.76 14.34 -1.04
C LYS A 379 -3.80 12.95 -1.64
N GLU A 380 -2.74 12.51 -2.30
CA GLU A 380 -2.63 11.16 -2.86
C GLU A 380 -2.69 10.08 -1.77
N GLN A 381 -2.02 10.30 -0.63
CA GLN A 381 -2.11 9.41 0.53
C GLN A 381 -3.53 9.36 1.12
N GLU A 382 -4.20 10.51 1.26
CA GLU A 382 -5.58 10.57 1.75
C GLU A 382 -6.56 9.85 0.80
N GLU A 383 -6.44 10.05 -0.52
CA GLU A 383 -7.26 9.36 -1.52
C GLU A 383 -6.96 7.86 -1.56
N PHE A 384 -5.69 7.45 -1.40
CA PHE A 384 -5.32 6.04 -1.30
C PHE A 384 -5.99 5.36 -0.09
N LEU A 385 -5.92 5.99 1.09
CA LEU A 385 -6.59 5.49 2.31
C LEU A 385 -8.11 5.44 2.13
N ARG A 386 -8.69 6.43 1.44
CA ARG A 386 -10.11 6.47 1.13
C ARG A 386 -10.52 5.31 0.22
N LEU A 387 -9.77 5.07 -0.84
CA LEU A 387 -9.99 3.95 -1.77
C LEU A 387 -9.85 2.59 -1.07
N GLU A 388 -8.82 2.44 -0.23
CA GLU A 388 -8.63 1.20 0.55
C GLU A 388 -9.82 0.95 1.49
N LYS A 389 -10.34 1.99 2.14
CA LYS A 389 -11.53 1.90 2.98
C LYS A 389 -12.78 1.52 2.17
N GLU A 390 -12.97 2.10 0.99
CA GLU A 390 -14.09 1.77 0.11
C GLU A 390 -14.01 0.32 -0.40
N ILE A 391 -12.81 -0.15 -0.75
CA ILE A 391 -12.58 -1.55 -1.13
C ILE A 391 -12.92 -2.47 0.05
N ARG A 392 -12.42 -2.18 1.26
CA ARG A 392 -12.74 -2.96 2.47
C ARG A 392 -14.24 -3.01 2.76
N GLU A 393 -14.92 -1.89 2.63
CA GLU A 393 -16.37 -1.84 2.84
C GLU A 393 -17.13 -2.64 1.78
N LYS A 394 -16.69 -2.59 0.52
CA LYS A 394 -17.25 -3.39 -0.58
C LYS A 394 -17.02 -4.88 -0.36
N THR A 395 -15.83 -5.28 0.09
CA THR A 395 -15.53 -6.70 0.38
C THR A 395 -16.35 -7.19 1.56
N GLU A 396 -16.45 -6.43 2.65
CA GLU A 396 -17.28 -6.79 3.82
C GLU A 396 -18.76 -6.91 3.44
N LYS A 397 -19.28 -5.97 2.63
CA LYS A 397 -20.66 -6.05 2.10
C LYS A 397 -20.86 -7.26 1.20
N ALA A 398 -19.87 -7.62 0.38
CA ALA A 398 -19.93 -8.80 -0.46
C ALA A 398 -19.89 -10.09 0.36
N GLU A 399 -19.06 -10.16 1.40
CA GLU A 399 -19.01 -11.30 2.33
C GLU A 399 -20.33 -11.48 3.08
N LYS A 400 -20.92 -10.39 3.61
CA LYS A 400 -22.25 -10.44 4.24
C LYS A 400 -23.35 -10.92 3.28
N ARG A 401 -23.25 -10.56 2.00
CA ARG A 401 -24.17 -11.07 0.97
C ARG A 401 -23.94 -12.56 0.69
N LYS A 402 -22.69 -13.00 0.66
CA LYS A 402 -22.35 -14.43 0.49
C LYS A 402 -22.87 -15.26 1.66
N THR A 403 -22.61 -14.85 2.90
CA THR A 403 -23.10 -15.59 4.08
C THR A 403 -24.62 -15.65 4.12
N ALA A 404 -25.31 -14.55 3.81
CA ALA A 404 -26.78 -14.55 3.70
C ALA A 404 -27.28 -15.48 2.59
N ALA A 405 -26.62 -15.51 1.43
CA ALA A 405 -26.98 -16.41 0.34
C ALA A 405 -26.74 -17.88 0.70
N GLU A 406 -25.64 -18.19 1.40
CA GLU A 406 -25.34 -19.52 1.92
C GLU A 406 -26.39 -19.97 2.94
N GLU A 407 -26.82 -19.09 3.84
CA GLU A 407 -27.91 -19.39 4.77
C GLU A 407 -29.22 -19.68 4.03
N ILE A 408 -29.60 -18.85 3.04
CA ILE A 408 -30.78 -19.08 2.20
C ILE A 408 -30.68 -20.44 1.49
N SER A 409 -29.53 -20.79 0.91
CA SER A 409 -29.31 -22.10 0.29
C SER A 409 -29.51 -23.25 1.28
N ARG A 410 -28.97 -23.12 2.51
CA ARG A 410 -29.17 -24.12 3.57
C ARG A 410 -30.64 -24.27 4.00
N PHE A 411 -31.44 -23.20 3.94
CA PHE A 411 -32.89 -23.30 4.17
C PHE A 411 -33.59 -24.01 3.02
N GLN A 412 -33.28 -23.63 1.77
CA GLN A 412 -33.85 -24.24 0.57
C GLN A 412 -33.54 -25.73 0.47
N GLU A 413 -32.30 -26.15 0.76
CA GLU A 413 -31.89 -27.56 0.81
C GLU A 413 -32.67 -28.35 1.85
N ARG A 414 -32.86 -27.79 3.06
CA ARG A 414 -33.66 -28.44 4.11
C ARG A 414 -35.13 -28.59 3.70
N ASP A 415 -35.71 -27.56 3.08
CA ASP A 415 -37.08 -27.60 2.60
C ASP A 415 -37.25 -28.62 1.46
N LEU A 416 -36.29 -28.64 0.53
CA LEU A 416 -36.23 -29.61 -0.57
C LEU A 416 -36.13 -31.03 -0.04
N HIS A 417 -35.22 -31.30 0.91
CA HIS A 417 -35.08 -32.60 1.54
C HIS A 417 -36.38 -33.03 2.26
N LYS A 418 -37.06 -32.09 2.94
CA LYS A 418 -38.36 -32.38 3.58
C LYS A 418 -39.46 -32.69 2.55
N LEU A 419 -39.43 -32.05 1.38
CA LEU A 419 -40.34 -32.35 0.27
C LEU A 419 -40.04 -33.71 -0.33
N GLU A 420 -38.78 -34.05 -0.57
CA GLU A 420 -38.35 -35.37 -1.06
C GLU A 420 -38.82 -36.49 -0.14
N LEU A 421 -38.63 -36.34 1.18
CA LEU A 421 -39.12 -37.30 2.17
C LEU A 421 -40.64 -37.47 2.11
N LYS A 422 -41.40 -36.37 1.93
CA LYS A 422 -42.86 -36.44 1.76
C LYS A 422 -43.27 -37.16 0.46
N ILE A 423 -42.52 -36.95 -0.62
CA ILE A 423 -42.77 -37.62 -1.90
C ILE A 423 -42.51 -39.12 -1.75
N LEU A 424 -41.40 -39.52 -1.11
CA LEU A 424 -41.06 -40.92 -0.85
C LEU A 424 -42.09 -41.61 0.07
N ASP A 425 -42.52 -40.95 1.14
CA ASP A 425 -43.59 -41.47 2.02
C ASP A 425 -44.91 -41.64 1.26
N ARG A 426 -45.27 -40.69 0.38
CA ARG A 426 -46.46 -40.80 -0.46
C ARG A 426 -46.35 -41.95 -1.45
N GLN A 427 -45.22 -42.10 -2.13
CA GLN A 427 -44.95 -43.20 -3.06
C GLN A 427 -45.01 -44.55 -2.33
N SER A 428 -44.38 -44.67 -1.18
CA SER A 428 -44.43 -45.88 -0.35
C SER A 428 -45.86 -46.26 0.03
N LYS A 429 -46.70 -45.29 0.43
CA LYS A 429 -48.12 -45.52 0.72
C LYS A 429 -48.93 -45.92 -0.52
N GLU A 430 -48.60 -45.36 -1.68
CA GLU A 430 -49.23 -45.73 -2.96
C GLU A 430 -48.81 -47.16 -3.37
N ASP A 431 -47.54 -47.53 -3.21
CA ASP A 431 -47.02 -48.87 -3.46
C ASP A 431 -47.62 -49.91 -2.51
N GLU A 432 -47.75 -49.60 -1.22
CA GLU A 432 -48.44 -50.47 -0.26
C GLU A 432 -49.91 -50.68 -0.64
N LYS A 433 -50.60 -49.62 -1.07
CA LYS A 433 -51.99 -49.71 -1.55
C LYS A 433 -52.06 -50.56 -2.82
N ALA A 434 -51.15 -50.35 -3.77
CA ALA A 434 -51.05 -51.13 -4.99
C ALA A 434 -50.75 -52.60 -4.70
N GLU A 435 -49.88 -52.90 -3.73
CA GLU A 435 -49.58 -54.27 -3.30
C GLU A 435 -50.78 -54.92 -2.61
N LYS A 436 -51.45 -54.20 -1.69
CA LYS A 436 -52.70 -54.66 -1.07
C LYS A 436 -53.77 -54.96 -2.14
N GLN A 437 -53.91 -54.08 -3.14
CA GLN A 437 -54.81 -54.30 -4.27
C GLN A 437 -54.39 -55.52 -5.10
N ARG A 438 -53.10 -55.71 -5.40
CA ARG A 438 -52.58 -56.91 -6.09
C ARG A 438 -52.86 -58.18 -5.31
N ARG A 439 -52.67 -58.17 -3.98
CA ARG A 439 -53.00 -59.30 -3.10
C ARG A 439 -54.50 -59.61 -3.12
N LEU A 440 -55.35 -58.58 -3.05
CA LEU A 440 -56.80 -58.71 -3.16
C LEU A 440 -57.23 -59.21 -4.54
N ALA A 441 -56.61 -58.73 -5.63
CA ALA A 441 -56.89 -59.19 -6.99
C ALA A 441 -56.53 -60.67 -7.16
N LYS A 442 -55.36 -61.12 -6.65
CA LYS A 442 -54.98 -62.54 -6.64
C LYS A 442 -55.94 -63.40 -5.80
N LEU A 443 -56.42 -62.88 -4.67
CA LEU A 443 -57.43 -63.57 -3.87
C LEU A 443 -58.77 -63.65 -4.60
N LYS A 444 -59.21 -62.54 -5.23
CA LYS A 444 -60.39 -62.50 -6.07
C LYS A 444 -60.27 -63.51 -7.20
N GLU A 445 -59.20 -63.51 -7.99
CA GLU A 445 -58.95 -64.49 -9.05
C GLU A 445 -59.08 -65.95 -8.57
N LYS A 446 -58.52 -66.27 -7.38
CA LYS A 446 -58.63 -67.61 -6.79
C LYS A 446 -60.06 -67.97 -6.33
N VAL A 447 -60.83 -66.98 -5.87
CA VAL A 447 -62.20 -67.16 -5.35
C VAL A 447 -63.25 -66.98 -6.44
N GLU A 448 -62.91 -66.30 -7.54
CA GLU A 448 -63.74 -66.02 -8.71
C GLU A 448 -63.95 -67.33 -9.47
N ASN A 449 -64.83 -68.12 -8.86
CA ASN A 449 -65.44 -69.27 -9.43
C ASN A 449 -66.22 -68.76 -10.63
N ASN A 450 -65.68 -68.94 -11.84
CA ASN A 450 -66.36 -68.66 -13.10
C ASN A 450 -67.51 -69.66 -13.29
N VAL A 451 -68.52 -69.57 -12.43
CA VAL A 451 -69.76 -70.30 -12.55
C VAL A 451 -70.65 -69.45 -13.45
N SER A 452 -70.79 -69.90 -14.70
CA SER A 452 -71.80 -69.35 -15.60
C SER A 452 -73.14 -69.35 -14.89
N ARG A 453 -73.84 -68.21 -14.88
CA ARG A 453 -75.13 -68.06 -14.19
C ARG A 453 -76.13 -68.98 -14.87
N ASP A 454 -76.32 -70.17 -14.31
CA ASP A 454 -77.28 -71.17 -14.77
C ASP A 454 -78.71 -70.78 -14.31
N PRO A 455 -79.57 -70.28 -15.22
CA PRO A 455 -80.93 -69.85 -14.83
C PRO A 455 -81.80 -71.03 -14.39
N SER A 456 -81.47 -72.26 -14.81
CA SER A 456 -82.22 -73.47 -14.48
C SER A 456 -81.89 -74.03 -13.09
N ARG A 457 -80.82 -73.56 -12.43
CA ARG A 457 -80.44 -73.93 -11.05
C ARG A 457 -81.51 -73.54 -10.02
N LEU A 458 -82.26 -72.47 -10.27
CA LEU A 458 -83.36 -72.01 -9.41
C LEU A 458 -84.46 -73.06 -9.23
N TYR A 459 -84.68 -73.92 -10.23
CA TYR A 459 -85.72 -74.95 -10.22
C TYR A 459 -85.21 -76.32 -9.78
N ARG A 460 -83.92 -76.46 -9.43
CA ARG A 460 -83.35 -77.71 -8.95
C ARG A 460 -83.28 -77.71 -7.42
N PRO A 461 -83.71 -78.80 -6.74
CA PRO A 461 -83.54 -78.94 -5.30
C PRO A 461 -82.07 -78.82 -4.90
N THR A 462 -81.79 -78.27 -3.71
CA THR A 462 -80.42 -78.24 -3.18
C THR A 462 -79.99 -79.66 -2.78
N LYS A 463 -78.70 -79.99 -2.88
CA LYS A 463 -78.17 -81.31 -2.44
C LYS A 463 -78.58 -81.67 -1.01
N GLY A 464 -78.66 -80.69 -0.11
CA GLY A 464 -79.17 -80.89 1.24
C GLY A 464 -80.67 -81.16 1.31
N TRP A 465 -81.46 -80.65 0.36
CA TRP A 465 -82.87 -81.00 0.20
C TRP A 465 -83.03 -82.40 -0.39
N GLU A 466 -82.24 -82.76 -1.41
CA GLU A 466 -82.19 -84.12 -1.97
C GLU A 466 -81.81 -85.17 -0.91
N GLU A 467 -80.82 -84.87 -0.05
CA GLU A 467 -80.45 -85.71 1.10
C GLU A 467 -81.59 -85.89 2.10
N ARG A 468 -82.38 -84.84 2.37
CA ARG A 468 -83.53 -84.92 3.28
C ARG A 468 -84.73 -85.65 2.69
N THR A 469 -84.89 -85.64 1.37
CA THR A 469 -86.01 -86.30 0.68
C THR A 469 -85.66 -87.70 0.16
N LYS A 470 -84.40 -88.14 0.27
CA LYS A 470 -84.02 -89.55 0.09
C LYS A 470 -84.83 -90.40 1.06
N LYS A 471 -85.69 -91.26 0.52
CA LYS A 471 -86.40 -92.26 1.31
C LYS A 471 -85.40 -93.30 1.80
N ILE A 472 -84.98 -93.16 3.06
CA ILE A 472 -84.34 -94.22 3.81
C ILE A 472 -85.44 -95.25 4.13
N GLY A 473 -85.17 -96.53 3.85
CA GLY A 473 -86.11 -97.64 4.06
C GLY A 473 -86.56 -97.79 5.52
N PRO A 474 -87.56 -98.66 5.79
CA PRO A 474 -88.29 -98.67 7.06
C PRO A 474 -87.48 -99.36 8.15
N THR A 475 -86.77 -98.60 8.99
CA THR A 475 -86.33 -99.07 10.31
C THR A 475 -86.12 -97.89 11.26
N GLY A 476 -86.83 -97.90 12.40
CA GLY A 476 -86.41 -97.20 13.61
C GLY A 476 -86.96 -95.80 13.83
N SER A 477 -88.27 -95.70 14.10
CA SER A 477 -88.81 -94.64 14.94
C SER A 477 -88.16 -94.73 16.32
N GLY A 478 -87.32 -93.76 16.67
CA GLY A 478 -86.78 -93.53 18.01
C GLY A 478 -86.97 -92.04 18.36
N PRO A 479 -87.44 -91.69 19.57
CA PRO A 479 -87.64 -90.29 19.95
C PRO A 479 -86.32 -89.51 19.93
N LEU A 480 -86.30 -88.33 19.31
CA LEU A 480 -85.18 -87.41 19.29
C LEU A 480 -85.01 -86.74 20.67
N LEU A 481 -84.54 -87.49 21.67
CA LEU A 481 -84.24 -87.02 23.01
C LEU A 481 -82.83 -86.44 23.10
N HIS A 482 -82.50 -85.41 22.31
CA HIS A 482 -81.45 -84.42 22.64
C HIS A 482 -81.40 -83.34 21.55
N ILE A 483 -81.92 -82.14 21.83
CA ILE A 483 -81.61 -80.94 21.06
C ILE A 483 -80.46 -80.25 21.81
N PRO A 484 -79.20 -80.29 21.33
CA PRO A 484 -78.12 -79.58 22.00
C PRO A 484 -78.38 -78.07 21.90
N HIS A 485 -78.60 -77.44 23.05
CA HIS A 485 -78.62 -75.98 23.14
C HIS A 485 -77.26 -75.43 22.69
N ARG A 486 -77.28 -74.40 21.84
CA ARG A 486 -76.06 -73.70 21.42
C ARG A 486 -75.29 -73.24 22.66
N ALA A 487 -74.00 -73.55 22.73
CA ALA A 487 -73.12 -73.01 23.75
C ALA A 487 -73.19 -71.47 23.70
N ILE A 488 -73.54 -70.86 24.82
CA ILE A 488 -73.52 -69.40 24.99
C ILE A 488 -72.03 -69.00 24.96
N PRO A 489 -71.59 -68.17 24.00
CA PRO A 489 -70.21 -67.69 23.98
C PRO A 489 -69.87 -67.02 25.30
N THR A 490 -68.65 -67.20 25.79
CA THR A 490 -68.19 -66.73 27.11
C THR A 490 -68.40 -65.23 27.35
N TRP A 491 -68.42 -64.41 26.29
CA TRP A 491 -68.72 -62.96 26.36
C TRP A 491 -70.21 -62.63 26.55
N ARG A 492 -71.11 -63.62 26.62
CA ARG A 492 -72.54 -63.48 26.94
C ARG A 492 -72.96 -64.15 28.25
N GLN A 493 -72.01 -64.70 29.03
CA GLN A 493 -72.29 -65.12 30.41
C GLN A 493 -72.36 -63.88 31.30
N GLY A 494 -73.57 -63.43 31.67
CA GLY A 494 -73.75 -62.35 32.66
C GLY A 494 -74.50 -61.09 32.19
N VAL A 495 -75.31 -61.17 31.14
CA VAL A 495 -76.30 -60.13 30.77
C VAL A 495 -77.71 -60.64 31.00
#